data_AF-A0A4Q2YT69-F1
#
_entry.id   AF-A0A4Q2YT69-F1
#
_cell.length_a   1.000
_cell.length_b   1.000
_cell.length_c   1.000
_cell.angle_alpha   90.00
_cell.angle_beta   90.00
_cell.angle_gamma   90.00
#
_symmetry.space_group_name_H-M   'P 1'
#
loop_
_entity.id
_entity.type
_entity.pdbx_description
1 polymer ?
#
loop_
_entity_poly.entity_id
_entity_poly.type
_entity_poly.pdbx_seq_one_letter_code
_entity_poly.pdbx_strand_id
1 'polypeptide(L)'
;MAGNPYTESGGKFQIPDMLANRADTYNLGDILGGHAAAFKASYIENSLTSNATLSKLASRSQKDVLMLIRVAETGSRDGADFEGNYTPAEIEEMLAVVKHLLSVRDTILRVNLQYIASAAQEEAYRMEPSFKLQGSYRNMNRIAEKVLPLMTPEEVRQIVIDHYRSESQNLTTAAEANLLKFYEMEGLLDEKQAARWEQIKKEFGKRKLLGAGGENDPVARVVAQLTQFNDGLEAIKDGISRAGERYAAPQSLADQTIGQLRTIIEGLRAVPVQVDIKVVPVQDERNSIESVDASEKPPLAFEPDVKQGDQ
;
A
#
# COMPACT_ATOMS: atom_id res chain seq x y z
N MET A 1 27.56 37.65 -20.16
CA MET A 1 27.72 36.76 -21.34
C MET A 1 26.50 35.86 -21.40
N ALA A 2 25.53 36.18 -22.24
CA ALA A 2 24.36 35.33 -22.45
C ALA A 2 24.78 34.16 -23.34
N GLY A 3 25.07 33.01 -22.72
CA GLY A 3 25.41 31.78 -23.43
C GLY A 3 24.21 31.26 -24.21
N ASN A 4 24.46 30.76 -25.42
CA ASN A 4 23.46 30.12 -26.27
C ASN A 4 22.73 29.01 -25.48
N PRO A 5 21.40 29.11 -25.23
CA PRO A 5 20.67 28.16 -24.39
C PRO A 5 20.37 26.83 -25.11
N TYR A 6 21.04 26.54 -26.22
CA TYR A 6 20.83 25.36 -27.05
C TYR A 6 22.09 24.49 -27.11
N THR A 7 21.92 23.17 -27.06
CA THR A 7 23.00 22.17 -27.25
C THR A 7 23.48 22.18 -28.70
N GLU A 8 24.61 21.51 -29.00
CA GLU A 8 25.11 21.32 -30.38
C GLU A 8 24.09 20.63 -31.31
N SER A 9 23.07 19.99 -30.75
CA SER A 9 21.94 19.37 -31.44
C SER A 9 20.65 20.21 -31.50
N GLY A 10 20.68 21.49 -31.06
CA GLY A 10 19.54 22.41 -31.13
C GLY A 10 18.47 22.23 -30.04
N GLY A 11 18.68 21.34 -29.07
CA GLY A 11 17.80 21.17 -27.92
C GLY A 11 18.07 22.21 -26.84
N LYS A 12 17.05 22.64 -26.09
CA LYS A 12 17.24 23.57 -24.96
C LYS A 12 18.14 22.91 -23.91
N PHE A 13 19.25 23.54 -23.53
CA PHE A 13 20.14 23.06 -22.48
C PHE A 13 19.36 22.97 -21.17
N GLN A 14 19.10 21.73 -20.74
CA GLN A 14 18.59 21.42 -19.42
C GLN A 14 19.75 20.83 -18.64
N ILE A 15 20.10 21.43 -17.49
CA ILE A 15 20.94 20.73 -16.51
C ILE A 15 20.12 19.49 -16.13
N PRO A 16 20.58 18.27 -16.43
CA PRO A 16 19.90 17.06 -16.01
C PRO A 16 19.62 17.15 -14.51
N ASP A 17 18.42 16.81 -14.06
CA ASP A 17 18.03 16.80 -12.64
C ASP A 17 19.03 16.02 -11.77
N MET A 18 19.70 15.04 -12.40
CA MET A 18 20.86 14.38 -11.83
C MET A 18 22.00 15.37 -11.55
N LEU A 19 22.50 16.18 -12.49
CA LEU A 19 23.64 17.08 -12.23
C LEU A 19 23.36 18.18 -11.19
N ALA A 20 22.12 18.59 -10.98
CA ALA A 20 21.76 19.58 -9.96
C ALA A 20 21.77 19.01 -8.51
N ASN A 21 21.50 17.71 -8.35
CA ASN A 21 21.53 17.02 -7.05
C ASN A 21 22.72 16.05 -6.89
N ARG A 22 23.47 15.75 -7.95
CA ARG A 22 24.55 14.73 -7.99
C ARG A 22 25.85 15.16 -7.34
N ALA A 23 26.02 16.46 -7.03
CA ALA A 23 27.15 16.90 -6.22
C ALA A 23 27.17 16.19 -4.84
N ASP A 24 26.02 15.69 -4.37
CA ASP A 24 25.84 15.07 -3.05
C ASP A 24 25.48 13.57 -3.11
N THR A 25 25.41 12.91 -4.28
CA THR A 25 24.98 11.51 -4.38
C THR A 25 26.16 10.55 -4.41
N TYR A 26 26.56 10.06 -3.24
CA TYR A 26 27.15 8.72 -3.15
C TYR A 26 25.99 7.71 -3.31
N ASN A 27 26.06 6.80 -4.27
CA ASN A 27 24.97 5.84 -4.53
C ASN A 27 25.19 4.54 -3.75
N LEU A 28 24.12 3.94 -3.21
CA LEU A 28 24.23 2.62 -2.57
C LEU A 28 24.72 1.54 -3.56
N GLY A 29 24.36 1.68 -4.85
CA GLY A 29 24.78 0.78 -5.93
C GLY A 29 26.27 0.82 -6.23
N ASP A 30 26.94 1.94 -5.96
CA ASP A 30 28.41 2.09 -6.14
C ASP A 30 29.18 1.56 -4.91
N ILE A 31 28.49 1.29 -3.80
CA ILE A 31 29.04 0.85 -2.50
C ILE A 31 28.69 -0.62 -2.25
N LEU A 32 28.68 -1.44 -3.31
CA LEU A 32 28.53 -2.90 -3.24
C LEU A 32 29.79 -3.63 -2.73
N GLY A 33 30.61 -2.98 -1.89
CA GLY A 33 31.79 -3.57 -1.28
C GLY A 33 32.03 -3.03 0.13
N GLY A 34 31.73 -3.82 1.16
CA GLY A 34 32.18 -3.64 2.57
C GLY A 34 31.76 -2.37 3.33
N HIS A 35 31.31 -1.31 2.65
CA HIS A 35 31.17 0.04 3.20
C HIS A 35 29.72 0.50 3.37
N ALA A 36 28.74 -0.39 3.20
CA ALA A 36 27.32 -0.06 3.31
C ALA A 36 26.96 0.54 4.70
N ALA A 37 27.56 0.02 5.77
CA ALA A 37 27.35 0.55 7.12
C ALA A 37 27.90 1.98 7.27
N ALA A 38 29.10 2.24 6.75
CA ALA A 38 29.70 3.57 6.77
C ALA A 38 28.88 4.58 5.95
N PHE A 39 28.37 4.17 4.80
CA PHE A 39 27.48 5.01 3.99
C PHE A 39 26.13 5.28 4.66
N LYS A 40 25.56 4.32 5.38
CA LYS A 40 24.34 4.58 6.16
C LYS A 40 24.62 5.58 7.30
N ALA A 41 25.76 5.44 7.96
CA ALA A 41 26.17 6.35 9.03
C ALA A 41 26.39 7.79 8.50
N SER A 42 26.95 7.96 7.30
CA SER A 42 27.23 9.28 6.73
C SER A 42 25.99 10.15 6.53
N TYR A 43 24.79 9.57 6.40
CA TYR A 43 23.53 10.34 6.37
C TYR A 43 23.26 11.07 7.68
N ILE A 44 23.54 10.40 8.80
CA ILE A 44 23.37 10.99 10.14
C ILE A 44 24.48 12.02 10.36
N GLU A 45 25.73 11.68 10.03
CA GLU A 45 26.88 12.58 10.14
C GLU A 45 26.69 13.89 9.37
N ASN A 46 26.17 13.82 8.13
CA ASN A 46 25.93 15.02 7.31
C ASN A 46 24.81 15.90 7.87
N SER A 47 23.87 15.32 8.63
CA SER A 47 22.71 16.02 9.19
C SER A 47 22.95 16.68 10.55
N LEU A 48 24.11 16.46 11.17
CA LEU A 48 24.40 16.95 12.53
C LEU A 48 24.26 18.46 12.65
N THR A 49 24.76 19.22 11.67
CA THR A 49 24.72 20.69 11.68
C THR A 49 23.33 21.24 11.35
N SER A 50 22.49 20.45 10.68
CA SER A 50 21.11 20.81 10.35
C SER A 50 20.15 20.66 11.52
N ASN A 51 20.48 19.83 12.52
CA ASN A 51 19.64 19.64 13.69
C ASN A 51 20.19 20.39 14.91
N ALA A 52 19.36 21.22 15.54
CA ALA A 52 19.79 22.06 16.67
C ALA A 52 20.35 21.24 17.85
N THR A 53 19.74 20.10 18.17
CA THR A 53 20.19 19.21 19.25
C THR A 53 21.52 18.55 18.93
N LEU A 54 21.73 18.13 17.67
CA LEU A 54 22.95 17.42 17.24
C LEU A 54 24.10 18.35 16.84
N SER A 55 23.84 19.64 16.61
CA SER A 55 24.86 20.61 16.17
C SER A 55 26.08 20.69 17.09
N LYS A 56 25.90 20.40 18.39
CA LYS A 56 26.98 20.33 19.40
C LYS A 56 27.93 19.16 19.22
N LEU A 57 27.52 18.09 18.53
CA LEU A 57 28.36 16.92 18.22
C LEU A 57 29.27 17.19 17.02
N ALA A 58 28.79 17.98 16.05
CA ALA A 58 29.44 18.16 14.74
C ALA A 58 30.88 18.67 14.83
N SER A 59 31.21 19.44 15.87
CA SER A 59 32.54 20.05 16.06
C SER A 59 33.41 19.34 17.09
N ARG A 60 32.92 18.26 17.72
CA ARG A 60 33.57 17.66 18.91
C ARG A 60 34.26 16.33 18.65
N SER A 61 33.52 15.26 18.32
CA SER A 61 34.12 13.93 18.11
C SER A 61 33.28 13.06 17.18
N GLN A 62 33.92 12.48 16.16
CA GLN A 62 33.31 11.48 15.29
C GLN A 62 33.00 10.18 16.06
N LYS A 63 33.82 9.83 17.06
CA LYS A 63 33.61 8.64 17.88
C LYS A 63 32.31 8.74 18.67
N ASP A 64 31.98 9.93 19.19
CA ASP A 64 30.74 10.17 19.92
C ASP A 64 29.51 10.01 19.02
N VAL A 65 29.60 10.47 17.77
CA VAL A 65 28.53 10.28 16.77
C VAL A 65 28.30 8.79 16.49
N LEU A 66 29.37 8.03 16.23
CA LEU A 66 29.29 6.59 16.01
C LEU A 66 28.76 5.85 17.25
N MET A 67 29.12 6.32 18.44
CA MET A 67 28.61 5.77 19.70
C MET A 67 27.11 6.01 19.84
N LEU A 68 26.62 7.22 19.58
CA LEU A 68 25.18 7.51 19.61
C LEU A 68 24.40 6.67 18.60
N ILE A 69 24.92 6.53 17.38
CA ILE A 69 24.31 5.67 16.34
C ILE A 69 24.22 4.23 16.84
N ARG A 70 25.32 3.67 17.37
CA ARG A 70 25.34 2.30 17.90
C ARG A 70 24.35 2.12 19.05
N VAL A 71 24.32 3.04 20.00
CA VAL A 71 23.41 2.96 21.15
C VAL A 71 21.95 3.09 20.68
N ALA A 72 21.66 3.95 19.72
CA ALA A 72 20.31 4.11 19.16
C ALA A 72 19.86 2.88 18.35
N GLU A 73 20.77 2.21 17.63
CA GLU A 73 20.48 0.98 16.87
C GLU A 73 20.32 -0.26 17.78
N THR A 74 21.15 -0.38 18.82
CA THR A 74 21.18 -1.58 19.68
C THR A 74 20.34 -1.47 20.96
N GLY A 75 20.03 -0.25 21.40
CA GLY A 75 19.40 0.02 22.69
C GLY A 75 20.29 -0.25 23.90
N SER A 76 21.51 -0.76 23.72
CA SER A 76 22.45 -1.04 24.81
C SER A 76 23.41 0.13 25.00
N ARG A 77 23.64 0.48 26.27
CA ARG A 77 24.64 1.47 26.69
C ARG A 77 25.96 0.83 27.12
N ASP A 78 26.09 -0.49 26.96
CA ASP A 78 27.27 -1.21 27.42
C ASP A 78 28.51 -0.78 26.65
N GLY A 79 29.49 -0.25 27.37
CA GLY A 79 30.71 0.30 26.78
C GLY A 79 30.49 1.62 26.04
N ALA A 80 29.38 2.32 26.28
CA ALA A 80 29.19 3.68 25.81
C ALA A 80 30.09 4.62 26.62
N ASP A 81 31.09 5.18 25.96
CA ASP A 81 32.01 6.16 26.50
C ASP A 81 32.10 7.33 25.53
N PHE A 82 31.80 8.53 26.02
CA PHE A 82 31.75 9.76 25.23
C PHE A 82 32.99 10.62 25.54
N GLU A 83 33.68 11.07 24.50
CA GLU A 83 34.85 11.93 24.61
C GLU A 83 34.46 13.37 24.96
N GLY A 84 33.31 13.82 24.46
CA GLY A 84 32.75 15.12 24.79
C GLY A 84 32.17 15.20 26.20
N ASN A 85 32.35 16.36 26.84
CA ASN A 85 31.68 16.66 28.09
C ASN A 85 30.21 17.02 27.83
N TYR A 86 29.33 16.04 28.01
CA TYR A 86 27.88 16.16 27.87
C TYR A 86 27.19 15.81 29.18
N THR A 87 26.13 16.53 29.49
CA THR A 87 25.26 16.14 30.61
C THR A 87 24.45 14.88 30.24
N PRO A 88 24.01 14.07 31.22
CA PRO A 88 23.14 12.93 30.95
C PRO A 88 21.88 13.31 30.16
N ALA A 89 21.28 14.47 30.47
CA ALA A 89 20.10 14.97 29.76
C ALA A 89 20.40 15.28 28.28
N GLU A 90 21.54 15.90 27.97
CA GLU A 90 21.95 16.13 26.58
C GLU A 90 22.15 14.81 25.82
N ILE A 91 22.73 13.79 26.46
CA ILE A 91 22.90 12.47 25.83
C ILE A 91 21.53 11.85 25.51
N GLU A 92 20.56 11.92 26.43
CA GLU A 92 19.19 11.42 26.16
C GLU A 92 18.53 12.13 24.98
N GLU A 93 18.62 13.46 24.92
CA GLU A 93 18.05 14.25 23.84
C GLU A 93 18.70 13.90 22.49
N MET A 94 20.03 13.79 22.46
CA MET A 94 20.76 13.41 21.25
C MET A 94 20.42 11.98 20.82
N LEU A 95 20.31 11.02 21.75
CA LEU A 95 19.91 9.65 21.46
C LEU A 95 18.49 9.57 20.89
N ALA A 96 17.55 10.33 21.44
CA ALA A 96 16.18 10.39 20.95
C ALA A 96 16.14 10.90 19.50
N VAL A 97 16.83 12.00 19.21
CA VAL A 97 16.92 12.54 17.84
C VAL A 97 17.59 11.55 16.90
N VAL A 98 18.72 10.95 17.27
CA VAL A 98 19.40 9.96 16.42
C VAL A 98 18.49 8.78 16.13
N LYS A 99 17.74 8.28 17.11
CA LYS A 99 16.75 7.21 16.90
C LYS A 99 15.69 7.58 15.86
N HIS A 100 15.17 8.80 15.90
CA HIS A 100 14.26 9.30 14.88
C HIS A 100 14.94 9.40 13.51
N LEU A 101 16.15 9.96 13.45
CA LEU A 101 16.90 10.14 12.21
C LEU A 101 17.30 8.81 11.56
N LEU A 102 17.50 7.73 12.32
CA LEU A 102 17.70 6.39 11.77
C LEU A 102 16.48 5.93 10.96
N SER A 103 15.27 6.17 11.47
CA SER A 103 14.03 5.83 10.74
C SER A 103 13.86 6.68 9.46
N VAL A 104 14.19 7.97 9.54
CA VAL A 104 14.19 8.89 8.40
C VAL A 104 15.20 8.44 7.34
N ARG A 105 16.44 8.14 7.75
CA ARG A 105 17.51 7.63 6.89
C ARG A 105 17.02 6.41 6.12
N ASP A 106 16.39 5.46 6.79
CA ASP A 106 15.97 4.22 6.16
C ASP A 106 14.91 4.47 5.05
N THR A 107 13.97 5.40 5.26
CA THR A 107 13.04 5.84 4.20
C THR A 107 13.76 6.55 3.07
N ILE A 108 14.67 7.49 3.36
CA ILE A 108 15.43 8.21 2.33
C ILE A 108 16.27 7.24 1.49
N LEU A 109 16.88 6.23 2.09
CA LEU A 109 17.64 5.21 1.39
C LEU A 109 16.74 4.34 0.49
N ARG A 110 15.54 3.97 0.95
CA ARG A 110 14.57 3.28 0.08
C ARG A 110 14.18 4.13 -1.13
N VAL A 111 13.94 5.43 -0.94
CA VAL A 111 13.65 6.36 -2.03
C VAL A 111 14.85 6.47 -2.99
N ASN A 112 16.08 6.57 -2.47
CA ASN A 112 17.29 6.59 -3.30
C ASN A 112 17.43 5.31 -4.15
N LEU A 113 17.21 4.15 -3.53
CA LEU A 113 17.25 2.86 -4.22
C LEU A 113 16.20 2.77 -5.32
N GLN A 114 14.95 3.19 -5.05
CA GLN A 114 13.90 3.19 -6.07
C GLN A 114 14.21 4.17 -7.20
N TYR A 115 14.77 5.35 -6.89
CA TYR A 115 15.20 6.31 -7.89
C TYR A 115 16.24 5.70 -8.84
N ILE A 116 17.27 5.04 -8.29
CA ILE A 116 18.32 4.39 -9.08
C ILE A 116 17.73 3.24 -9.90
N ALA A 117 16.91 2.37 -9.29
CA ALA A 117 16.27 1.24 -9.97
C ALA A 117 15.39 1.72 -11.13
N SER A 118 14.59 2.76 -10.90
CA SER A 118 13.77 3.40 -11.93
C SER A 118 14.63 4.03 -13.02
N ALA A 119 15.69 4.76 -12.68
CA ALA A 119 16.56 5.40 -13.67
C ALA A 119 17.35 4.41 -14.53
N ALA A 120 17.74 3.26 -13.96
CA ALA A 120 18.47 2.20 -14.66
C ALA A 120 17.55 1.32 -15.53
N GLN A 121 16.23 1.37 -15.33
CA GLN A 121 15.28 0.59 -16.12
C GLN A 121 15.08 1.19 -17.51
N GLU A 122 15.26 0.39 -18.55
CA GLU A 122 14.97 0.80 -19.93
C GLU A 122 13.46 1.01 -20.13
N GLU A 123 13.10 2.06 -20.87
CA GLU A 123 11.70 2.42 -21.13
C GLU A 123 10.90 1.26 -21.73
N ALA A 124 11.54 0.47 -22.62
CA ALA A 124 10.97 -0.70 -23.27
C ALA A 124 10.50 -1.80 -22.30
N TYR A 125 11.04 -1.86 -21.07
CA TYR A 125 10.68 -2.88 -20.06
C TYR A 125 9.95 -2.31 -18.84
N ARG A 126 9.64 -1.02 -18.79
CA ARG A 126 8.80 -0.43 -17.72
C ARG A 126 7.38 -0.98 -17.67
N MET A 127 6.90 -1.24 -16.46
CA MET A 127 5.52 -1.63 -16.16
C MET A 127 4.75 -0.54 -15.41
N GLU A 128 5.45 0.51 -14.97
CA GLU A 128 4.92 1.65 -14.24
C GLU A 128 5.64 2.94 -14.69
N PRO A 129 5.04 4.13 -14.49
CA PRO A 129 5.70 5.40 -14.77
C PRO A 129 7.04 5.55 -14.04
N SER A 130 7.96 6.32 -14.61
CA SER A 130 9.27 6.58 -13.99
C SER A 130 9.12 7.22 -12.60
N PHE A 131 9.79 6.64 -11.61
CA PHE A 131 10.01 7.25 -10.30
C PHE A 131 11.17 8.25 -10.37
N LYS A 132 10.94 9.45 -9.82
CA LYS A 132 11.75 10.68 -9.93
C LYS A 132 12.00 11.36 -8.58
N LEU A 133 11.27 11.00 -7.51
CA LEU A 133 11.60 11.47 -6.16
C LEU A 133 12.99 10.98 -5.76
N GLN A 134 13.77 11.82 -5.09
CA GLN A 134 15.15 11.53 -4.74
C GLN A 134 15.31 11.33 -3.23
N GLY A 135 16.21 10.41 -2.87
CA GLY A 135 16.74 10.29 -1.52
C GLY A 135 18.19 10.75 -1.51
N SER A 136 18.47 11.89 -0.89
CA SER A 136 19.80 12.51 -0.87
C SER A 136 20.12 13.09 0.51
N TYR A 137 21.37 13.46 0.77
CA TYR A 137 21.75 14.19 1.99
C TYR A 137 20.97 15.50 2.14
N ARG A 138 20.68 16.21 1.06
CA ARG A 138 19.85 17.42 1.10
C ARG A 138 18.44 17.13 1.64
N ASN A 139 17.85 16.01 1.23
CA ASN A 139 16.55 15.60 1.78
C ASN A 139 16.67 15.26 3.26
N MET A 140 17.73 14.55 3.65
CA MET A 140 18.01 14.20 5.04
C MET A 140 18.16 15.44 5.92
N ASN A 141 18.94 16.43 5.48
CA ASN A 141 19.20 17.66 6.21
C ASN A 141 17.91 18.48 6.40
N ARG A 142 17.11 18.64 5.35
CA ARG A 142 15.81 19.33 5.41
C ARG A 142 14.80 18.68 6.35
N ILE A 143 14.81 17.35 6.43
CA ILE A 143 13.96 16.61 7.37
C ILE A 143 14.53 16.75 8.78
N ALA A 144 15.84 16.58 8.96
CA ALA A 144 16.52 16.66 10.25
C ALA A 144 16.35 18.01 10.95
N GLU A 145 16.27 19.11 10.20
CA GLU A 145 15.93 20.46 10.73
C GLU A 145 14.64 20.49 11.54
N LYS A 146 13.67 19.63 11.19
CA LYS A 146 12.34 19.60 11.79
C LYS A 146 12.19 18.56 12.90
N VAL A 147 13.16 17.67 13.09
CA VAL A 147 13.08 16.58 14.07
C VAL A 147 13.46 17.07 15.46
N LEU A 148 12.61 16.80 16.45
CA LEU A 148 12.81 17.16 17.84
C LEU A 148 12.90 15.92 18.73
N PRO A 149 13.63 15.97 19.88
CA PRO A 149 13.79 14.82 20.77
C PRO A 149 12.48 14.24 21.33
N LEU A 150 11.46 15.08 21.51
CA LEU A 150 10.19 14.73 22.15
C LEU A 150 9.12 14.21 21.17
N MET A 151 9.47 14.08 19.88
CA MET A 151 8.52 13.63 18.87
C MET A 151 8.19 12.14 19.02
N THR A 152 6.99 11.80 18.62
CA THR A 152 6.55 10.42 18.43
C THR A 152 7.04 9.86 17.09
N PRO A 153 7.15 8.53 16.93
CA PRO A 153 7.46 7.93 15.64
C PRO A 153 6.48 8.34 14.53
N GLU A 154 5.20 8.52 14.86
CA GLU A 154 4.15 8.95 13.94
C GLU A 154 4.35 10.39 13.47
N GLU A 155 4.72 11.31 14.37
CA GLU A 155 5.04 12.70 14.00
C GLU A 155 6.26 12.77 13.07
N VAL A 156 7.31 11.99 13.35
CA VAL A 156 8.49 11.92 12.49
C VAL A 156 8.14 11.33 11.11
N ARG A 157 7.32 10.28 11.08
CA ARG A 157 6.79 9.72 9.83
C ARG A 157 6.01 10.78 9.04
N GLN A 158 5.19 11.58 9.71
CA GLN A 158 4.42 12.64 9.06
C GLN A 158 5.33 13.72 8.45
N ILE A 159 6.41 14.11 9.13
CA ILE A 159 7.41 15.05 8.58
C ILE A 159 8.01 14.51 7.27
N VAL A 160 8.33 13.21 7.22
CA VAL A 160 8.87 12.57 6.01
C VAL A 160 7.82 12.57 4.88
N ILE A 161 6.57 12.23 5.20
CA ILE A 161 5.46 12.25 4.25
C ILE A 161 5.25 13.65 3.67
N ASP A 162 5.22 14.67 4.52
CA ASP A 162 5.02 16.06 4.11
C ASP A 162 6.18 16.57 3.25
N HIS A 163 7.41 16.18 3.59
CA HIS A 163 8.59 16.46 2.78
C HIS A 163 8.46 15.88 1.37
N TYR A 164 8.13 14.59 1.24
CA TYR A 164 7.99 13.95 -0.08
C TYR A 164 6.75 14.41 -0.85
N ARG A 165 5.67 14.76 -0.15
CA ARG A 165 4.52 15.43 -0.76
C ARG A 165 4.94 16.77 -1.37
N SER A 166 5.71 17.58 -0.65
CA SER A 166 6.23 18.86 -1.16
C SER A 166 7.19 18.67 -2.33
N GLU A 167 8.16 17.74 -2.25
CA GLU A 167 9.09 17.47 -3.36
C GLU A 167 8.34 16.97 -4.61
N SER A 168 7.25 16.20 -4.45
CA SER A 168 6.44 15.71 -5.57
C SER A 168 5.79 16.83 -6.39
N GLN A 169 5.45 17.97 -5.76
CA GLN A 169 4.79 19.09 -6.45
C GLN A 169 5.69 19.69 -7.54
N ASN A 170 7.01 19.61 -7.38
CA ASN A 170 7.98 20.06 -8.38
C ASN A 170 8.01 19.17 -9.63
N LEU A 171 7.44 17.97 -9.56
CA LEU A 171 7.41 17.01 -10.68
C LEU A 171 6.27 17.27 -11.67
N THR A 172 5.43 18.28 -11.44
CA THR A 172 4.32 18.69 -12.33
C THR A 172 3.40 17.51 -12.68
N THR A 173 3.41 17.05 -13.94
CA THR A 173 2.59 15.94 -14.43
C THR A 173 2.98 14.58 -13.83
N ALA A 174 4.19 14.44 -13.31
CA ALA A 174 4.67 13.21 -12.69
C ALA A 174 4.36 13.13 -11.18
N ALA A 175 3.80 14.19 -10.58
CA ALA A 175 3.60 14.31 -9.13
C ALA A 175 2.74 13.18 -8.55
N GLU A 176 1.57 12.94 -9.14
CA GLU A 176 0.60 11.94 -8.64
C GLU A 176 1.21 10.53 -8.64
N ALA A 177 1.73 10.08 -9.78
CA ALA A 177 2.32 8.75 -9.91
C ALA A 177 3.51 8.55 -8.96
N ASN A 178 4.35 9.57 -8.77
CA ASN A 178 5.50 9.51 -7.88
C ASN A 178 5.11 9.45 -6.40
N LEU A 179 4.10 10.23 -6.00
CA LEU A 179 3.62 10.23 -4.63
C LEU A 179 2.91 8.92 -4.28
N LEU A 180 2.11 8.38 -5.20
CA LEU A 180 1.49 7.06 -5.04
C LEU A 180 2.52 5.94 -4.96
N LYS A 181 3.56 5.97 -5.79
CA LYS A 181 4.66 5.00 -5.70
C LYS A 181 5.40 5.10 -4.36
N PHE A 182 5.64 6.31 -3.86
CA PHE A 182 6.23 6.51 -2.53
C PHE A 182 5.34 5.93 -1.42
N TYR A 183 4.03 6.15 -1.48
CA TYR A 183 3.09 5.55 -0.52
C TYR A 183 3.02 4.03 -0.65
N GLU A 184 3.11 3.47 -1.85
CA GLU A 184 3.21 2.01 -2.07
C GLU A 184 4.44 1.44 -1.35
N MET A 185 5.61 2.07 -1.55
CA MET A 185 6.88 1.62 -0.94
C MET A 185 6.88 1.68 0.58
N GLU A 186 6.24 2.70 1.16
CA GLU A 186 6.17 2.88 2.61
C GLU A 186 4.95 2.17 3.25
N GLY A 187 4.13 1.48 2.46
CA GLY A 187 2.94 0.77 2.95
C GLY A 187 1.84 1.71 3.46
N LEU A 188 1.70 2.89 2.86
CA LEU A 188 0.83 4.00 3.30
C LEU A 188 -0.37 4.23 2.38
N LEU A 189 -0.57 3.41 1.35
CA LEU A 189 -1.71 3.56 0.44
C LEU A 189 -3.03 3.29 1.16
N ASP A 190 -3.96 4.23 1.08
CA ASP A 190 -5.36 3.95 1.36
C ASP A 190 -6.03 3.20 0.17
N GLU A 191 -7.25 2.70 0.36
CA GLU A 191 -7.97 1.94 -0.66
C GLU A 191 -8.17 2.72 -1.97
N LYS A 192 -8.42 4.03 -1.87
CA LYS A 192 -8.66 4.88 -3.04
C LYS A 192 -7.36 5.14 -3.79
N GLN A 193 -6.29 5.40 -3.05
CA GLN A 193 -4.95 5.60 -3.59
C GLN A 193 -4.41 4.31 -4.25
N ALA A 194 -4.64 3.15 -3.64
CA ALA A 194 -4.27 1.86 -4.22
C ALA A 194 -5.02 1.62 -5.55
N ALA A 195 -6.34 1.83 -5.58
CA ALA A 195 -7.12 1.71 -6.81
C ALA A 195 -6.66 2.71 -7.89
N ARG A 196 -6.35 3.96 -7.50
CA ARG A 196 -5.83 4.99 -8.41
C ARG A 196 -4.46 4.62 -8.95
N TRP A 197 -3.58 4.05 -8.13
CA TRP A 197 -2.26 3.61 -8.54
C TRP A 197 -2.32 2.46 -9.55
N GLU A 198 -3.17 1.47 -9.32
CA GLU A 198 -3.43 0.38 -10.29
C GLU A 198 -3.98 0.91 -11.62
N GLN A 199 -4.89 1.89 -11.58
CA GLN A 199 -5.38 2.53 -12.80
C GLN A 199 -4.23 3.20 -13.59
N ILE A 200 -3.35 3.94 -12.91
CA ILE A 200 -2.21 4.60 -13.54
C ILE A 200 -1.26 3.59 -14.18
N LYS A 201 -0.94 2.47 -13.51
CA LYS A 201 -0.10 1.39 -14.07
C LYS A 201 -0.74 0.77 -15.31
N LYS A 202 -2.05 0.48 -15.27
CA LYS A 202 -2.81 -0.04 -16.42
C LYS A 202 -2.80 0.94 -17.60
N GLU A 203 -3.09 2.21 -17.36
CA GLU A 203 -3.07 3.25 -18.41
C GLU A 203 -1.67 3.44 -19.01
N PHE A 204 -0.62 3.38 -18.18
CA PHE A 204 0.77 3.44 -18.63
C PHE A 204 1.09 2.29 -19.59
N GLY A 205 0.75 1.05 -19.22
CA GLY A 205 0.94 -0.12 -20.08
C GLY A 205 0.21 0.00 -21.42
N LYS A 206 -1.04 0.47 -21.42
CA LYS A 206 -1.82 0.70 -22.66
C LYS A 206 -1.18 1.76 -23.55
N ARG A 207 -0.78 2.91 -22.99
CA ARG A 207 -0.11 3.98 -23.74
C ARG A 207 1.20 3.51 -24.34
N LYS A 208 1.97 2.73 -23.60
CA LYS A 208 3.24 2.15 -24.06
C LYS A 208 3.04 1.20 -25.23
N LEU A 209 2.01 0.34 -25.16
CA LEU A 209 1.67 -0.58 -26.24
C LEU A 209 1.23 0.17 -27.52
N LEU A 210 0.44 1.24 -27.35
CA LEU A 210 -0.03 2.08 -28.46
C LEU A 210 1.06 2.98 -29.05
N GLY A 211 1.99 3.46 -28.23
CA GLY A 211 3.10 4.34 -28.63
C GLY A 211 4.33 3.61 -29.15
N ALA A 212 4.40 2.27 -29.03
CA ALA A 212 5.51 1.46 -29.54
C ALA A 212 5.49 1.29 -31.07
N GLY A 213 4.36 1.58 -31.74
CA GLY A 213 4.36 1.84 -33.17
C GLY A 213 4.17 3.32 -33.42
N GLY A 214 4.98 3.90 -34.30
CA GLY A 214 4.67 5.22 -34.85
C GLY A 214 3.23 5.24 -35.38
N GLU A 215 2.60 6.42 -35.41
CA GLU A 215 1.18 6.62 -35.78
C GLU A 215 0.73 5.94 -37.11
N ASN A 216 1.68 5.49 -37.94
CA ASN A 216 1.46 4.83 -39.21
C ASN A 216 1.76 3.31 -39.26
N ASP A 217 2.09 2.65 -38.15
CA ASP A 217 2.38 1.21 -38.18
C ASP A 217 1.09 0.35 -38.12
N PRO A 218 0.76 -0.44 -39.17
CA PRO A 218 -0.37 -1.35 -39.17
C PRO A 218 -0.29 -2.41 -38.05
N VAL A 219 0.91 -2.82 -37.66
CA VAL A 219 1.12 -3.83 -36.60
C VAL A 219 0.69 -3.26 -35.25
N ALA A 220 0.99 -1.99 -34.98
CA ALA A 220 0.57 -1.32 -33.75
C ALA A 220 -0.95 -1.17 -33.64
N ARG A 221 -1.65 -0.98 -34.77
CA ARG A 221 -3.14 -0.99 -34.78
C ARG A 221 -3.73 -2.36 -34.49
N VAL A 222 -3.12 -3.42 -35.02
CA VAL A 222 -3.56 -4.80 -34.74
C VAL A 222 -3.31 -5.14 -33.28
N VAL A 223 -2.14 -4.79 -32.74
CA VAL A 223 -1.81 -4.97 -31.33
C VAL A 223 -2.76 -4.17 -30.42
N ALA A 224 -3.11 -2.94 -30.80
CA ALA A 224 -4.12 -2.14 -30.11
C ALA A 224 -5.49 -2.84 -30.06
N GLN A 225 -5.95 -3.39 -31.17
CA GLN A 225 -7.21 -4.14 -31.25
C GLN A 225 -7.18 -5.42 -30.41
N LEU A 226 -6.06 -6.15 -30.38
CA LEU A 226 -5.90 -7.34 -29.55
C LEU A 226 -5.92 -7.00 -28.06
N THR A 227 -5.32 -5.89 -27.65
CA THR A 227 -5.40 -5.43 -26.26
C THR A 227 -6.78 -4.95 -25.88
N GLN A 228 -7.50 -4.26 -26.78
CA GLN A 228 -8.90 -3.92 -26.56
C GLN A 228 -9.77 -5.18 -26.43
N PHE A 229 -9.47 -6.24 -27.18
CA PHE A 229 -10.14 -7.53 -27.05
C PHE A 229 -9.83 -8.19 -25.69
N ASN A 230 -8.57 -8.16 -25.25
CA ASN A 230 -8.17 -8.68 -23.94
C ASN A 230 -8.81 -7.90 -22.77
N ASP A 231 -8.89 -6.57 -22.85
CA ASP A 231 -9.63 -5.74 -21.90
C ASP A 231 -11.11 -6.13 -21.84
N GLY A 232 -11.72 -6.40 -23.01
CA GLY A 232 -13.10 -6.89 -23.09
C GLY A 232 -13.29 -8.25 -22.41
N LEU A 233 -12.35 -9.17 -22.58
CA LEU A 233 -12.37 -10.48 -21.92
C LEU A 233 -12.20 -10.35 -20.39
N GLU A 234 -11.32 -9.45 -19.93
CA GLU A 234 -11.15 -9.18 -18.50
C GLU A 234 -12.41 -8.55 -17.89
N ALA A 235 -13.06 -7.62 -18.58
CA ALA A 235 -14.34 -7.06 -18.16
C ALA A 235 -15.46 -8.12 -18.11
N ILE A 236 -15.49 -9.06 -19.06
CA ILE A 236 -16.42 -10.21 -19.04
C ILE A 236 -16.13 -11.10 -17.83
N LYS A 237 -14.85 -11.44 -17.58
CA LYS A 237 -14.43 -12.22 -16.42
C LYS A 237 -14.87 -11.56 -15.12
N ASP A 238 -14.64 -10.26 -14.96
CA ASP A 238 -15.07 -9.50 -13.78
C ASP A 238 -16.59 -9.48 -13.64
N GLY A 239 -17.32 -9.33 -14.75
CA GLY A 239 -18.78 -9.42 -14.79
C GLY A 239 -19.30 -10.80 -14.34
N ILE A 240 -18.66 -11.87 -14.80
CA ILE A 240 -18.99 -13.25 -14.42
C ILE A 240 -18.67 -13.50 -12.94
N SER A 241 -17.51 -13.05 -12.44
CA SER A 241 -17.15 -13.19 -11.02
C SER A 241 -18.15 -12.45 -10.12
N ARG A 242 -18.51 -11.20 -10.46
CA ARG A 242 -19.54 -10.44 -9.73
C ARG A 242 -20.92 -11.09 -9.78
N ALA A 243 -21.28 -11.69 -10.92
CA ALA A 243 -22.52 -12.45 -11.03
C ALA A 243 -22.47 -13.70 -10.14
N GLY A 244 -21.36 -14.44 -10.15
CA GLY A 244 -21.12 -15.60 -9.31
C GLY A 244 -21.20 -15.28 -7.82
N GLU A 245 -20.59 -14.17 -7.39
CA GLU A 245 -20.69 -13.68 -6.00
C GLU A 245 -22.13 -13.32 -5.61
N ARG A 246 -22.91 -12.72 -6.51
CA ARG A 246 -24.35 -12.46 -6.27
C ARG A 246 -25.18 -13.74 -6.20
N TYR A 247 -24.84 -14.78 -6.95
CA TYR A 247 -25.51 -16.08 -6.87
C TYR A 247 -25.10 -16.88 -5.62
N ALA A 248 -23.87 -16.69 -5.13
CA ALA A 248 -23.35 -17.35 -3.93
C ALA A 248 -23.76 -16.64 -2.62
N ALA A 249 -24.20 -15.37 -2.69
CA ALA A 249 -24.72 -14.65 -1.53
C ALA A 249 -26.03 -15.30 -1.04
N PRO A 250 -26.19 -15.59 0.26
CA PRO A 250 -27.44 -16.11 0.78
C PRO A 250 -28.56 -15.10 0.52
N GLN A 251 -29.61 -15.54 -0.17
CA GLN A 251 -30.75 -14.67 -0.45
C GLN A 251 -31.46 -14.32 0.86
N SER A 252 -31.21 -13.14 1.39
CA SER A 252 -32.04 -12.57 2.44
C SER A 252 -33.30 -12.00 1.79
N LEU A 253 -34.46 -12.30 2.37
CA LEU A 253 -35.72 -11.68 1.96
C LEU A 253 -35.58 -10.17 2.19
N ALA A 254 -35.97 -9.37 1.19
CA ALA A 254 -36.00 -7.91 1.34
C ALA A 254 -36.85 -7.52 2.55
N ASP A 255 -36.45 -6.48 3.27
CA ASP A 255 -37.13 -6.01 4.50
C ASP A 255 -38.62 -5.76 4.29
N GLN A 256 -39.01 -5.37 3.08
CA GLN A 256 -40.40 -5.17 2.68
C GLN A 256 -41.21 -6.48 2.66
N THR A 257 -40.60 -7.59 2.20
CA THR A 257 -41.21 -8.93 2.20
C THR A 257 -41.34 -9.46 3.62
N ILE A 258 -40.34 -9.23 4.47
CA ILE A 258 -40.39 -9.56 5.90
C ILE A 258 -41.50 -8.76 6.59
N GLY A 259 -41.63 -7.46 6.26
CA GLY A 259 -42.71 -6.61 6.75
C GLY A 259 -44.10 -7.11 6.35
N GLN A 260 -44.30 -7.48 5.09
CA GLN A 260 -45.56 -8.04 4.60
C GLN A 260 -45.92 -9.36 5.29
N LEU A 261 -44.95 -10.26 5.46
CA LEU A 261 -45.14 -11.51 6.19
C LEU A 261 -45.55 -11.26 7.64
N ARG A 262 -44.94 -10.27 8.29
CA ARG A 262 -45.30 -9.90 9.68
C ARG A 262 -46.75 -9.42 9.78
N THR A 263 -47.17 -8.55 8.85
CA THR A 263 -48.56 -8.05 8.80
C THR A 263 -49.56 -9.18 8.56
N ILE A 264 -49.23 -10.14 7.68
CA ILE A 264 -50.09 -11.31 7.42
C ILE A 264 -50.22 -12.18 8.68
N ILE A 265 -49.11 -12.45 9.37
CA ILE A 265 -49.10 -13.26 10.60
C ILE A 265 -49.89 -12.57 11.72
N GLU A 266 -49.75 -11.26 11.88
CA GLU A 266 -50.51 -10.49 12.87
C GLU A 266 -52.01 -10.48 12.53
N GLY A 267 -52.37 -10.35 11.26
CA GLY A 267 -53.76 -10.45 10.79
C GLY A 267 -54.39 -11.83 11.06
N LEU A 268 -53.64 -12.92 10.88
CA LEU A 268 -54.10 -14.28 11.17
C LEU A 268 -54.27 -14.55 12.68
N ARG A 269 -53.45 -13.92 13.53
CA ARG A 269 -53.58 -14.02 15.00
C ARG A 269 -54.76 -13.22 15.56
N ALA A 270 -55.23 -12.21 14.84
CA ALA A 270 -56.32 -11.34 15.28
C ALA A 270 -57.73 -11.92 15.01
N VAL A 271 -57.84 -13.13 14.45
CA VAL A 271 -59.13 -13.80 14.21
C VAL A 271 -59.51 -14.62 15.45
N PRO A 272 -60.48 -14.18 16.29
CA PRO A 272 -60.95 -14.98 17.40
C PRO A 272 -61.76 -16.18 16.87
N VAL A 273 -61.22 -17.38 17.04
CA VAL A 273 -61.98 -18.62 16.82
C VAL A 273 -62.86 -18.85 18.04
N GLN A 274 -64.16 -18.57 17.93
CA GLN A 274 -65.13 -19.02 18.94
C GLN A 274 -65.37 -20.52 18.74
N VAL A 275 -64.87 -21.32 19.68
CA VAL A 275 -65.15 -22.76 19.74
C VAL A 275 -66.38 -22.96 20.62
N ASP A 276 -67.54 -23.13 20.00
CA ASP A 276 -68.77 -23.52 20.71
C ASP A 276 -68.72 -25.03 20.99
N ILE A 277 -68.32 -25.42 22.19
CA ILE A 277 -68.28 -26.83 22.60
C ILE A 277 -69.70 -27.23 23.04
N LYS A 278 -70.49 -27.81 22.12
CA LYS A 278 -71.73 -28.50 22.48
C LYS A 278 -71.40 -29.87 23.09
N VAL A 279 -71.40 -29.95 24.41
CA VAL A 279 -71.28 -31.23 25.13
C VAL A 279 -72.61 -31.97 25.00
N VAL A 280 -72.64 -33.01 24.17
CA VAL A 280 -73.76 -33.96 24.10
C VAL A 280 -73.42 -35.15 25.01
N PRO A 281 -74.27 -35.53 25.98
CA PRO A 281 -74.03 -36.71 26.79
C PRO A 281 -74.21 -37.96 25.92
N VAL A 282 -73.13 -38.72 25.77
CA VAL A 282 -73.15 -40.03 25.08
C VAL A 282 -73.70 -41.06 26.07
N GLN A 283 -74.87 -41.61 25.76
CA GLN A 283 -75.39 -42.81 26.42
C GLN A 283 -74.56 -44.03 26.02
N ASP A 284 -74.22 -44.85 27.01
CA ASP A 284 -73.59 -46.16 26.86
C ASP A 284 -74.39 -47.06 25.91
N GLU A 285 -73.84 -47.37 24.75
CA GLU A 285 -74.09 -48.64 24.09
C GLU A 285 -72.77 -49.32 23.75
N ARG A 286 -72.66 -50.53 24.29
CA ARG A 286 -71.54 -51.45 24.14
C ARG A 286 -71.42 -51.85 22.67
N ASN A 287 -70.22 -51.73 22.08
CA ASN A 287 -69.62 -52.80 21.30
C ASN A 287 -68.13 -52.54 21.08
N SER A 288 -67.35 -53.53 21.51
CA SER A 288 -65.91 -53.69 21.31
C SER A 288 -65.56 -53.75 19.82
N ILE A 289 -64.40 -53.21 19.41
CA ILE A 289 -63.49 -53.76 18.39
C ILE A 289 -62.09 -53.16 18.59
N GLU A 290 -61.20 -54.02 19.06
CA GLU A 290 -59.79 -54.27 18.72
C GLU A 290 -58.85 -53.17 18.19
N SER A 291 -57.61 -53.26 18.70
CA SER A 291 -56.39 -52.58 18.28
C SER A 291 -56.00 -52.85 16.82
N VAL A 292 -55.55 -51.82 16.11
CA VAL A 292 -54.76 -51.96 14.87
C VAL A 292 -53.56 -51.01 14.91
N ASP A 293 -52.46 -51.59 14.44
CA ASP A 293 -51.04 -51.29 14.64
C ASP A 293 -50.52 -50.03 13.93
N ALA A 294 -49.35 -49.57 14.40
CA ALA A 294 -48.59 -48.48 13.81
C ALA A 294 -47.97 -48.91 12.47
N SER A 295 -48.37 -48.26 11.37
CA SER A 295 -47.72 -48.47 10.07
C SER A 295 -46.49 -47.57 9.92
N GLU A 296 -45.30 -48.19 9.98
CA GLU A 296 -44.01 -47.66 9.56
C GLU A 296 -44.05 -47.09 8.14
N LYS A 297 -43.45 -45.91 7.92
CA LYS A 297 -43.08 -45.43 6.58
C LYS A 297 -41.66 -45.92 6.26
N PRO A 298 -41.42 -46.54 5.09
CA PRO A 298 -40.11 -47.09 4.76
C PRO A 298 -39.07 -45.99 4.47
N PRO A 299 -37.78 -46.22 4.76
CA PRO A 299 -36.72 -45.24 4.56
C PRO A 299 -36.31 -45.12 3.08
N LEU A 300 -36.08 -43.88 2.65
CA LEU A 300 -35.58 -43.52 1.32
C LEU A 300 -34.11 -43.94 1.17
N ALA A 301 -33.81 -44.84 0.23
CA ALA A 301 -32.46 -45.22 -0.13
C ALA A 301 -31.90 -44.27 -1.21
N PHE A 302 -30.71 -43.73 -0.98
CA PHE A 302 -29.94 -42.96 -1.95
C PHE A 302 -28.71 -43.79 -2.34
N GLU A 303 -28.60 -44.19 -3.62
CA GLU A 303 -27.38 -44.76 -4.18
C GLU A 303 -26.57 -43.66 -4.90
N PRO A 304 -25.28 -43.45 -4.55
CA PRO A 304 -24.42 -42.52 -5.28
C PRO A 304 -23.77 -43.20 -6.50
N ASP A 305 -23.98 -42.63 -7.69
CA ASP A 305 -23.33 -43.06 -8.95
C ASP A 305 -21.93 -42.44 -9.05
N VAL A 306 -20.89 -43.26 -8.93
CA VAL A 306 -19.48 -42.87 -9.10
C VAL A 306 -19.01 -43.35 -10.47
N LYS A 307 -18.85 -42.45 -11.42
CA LYS A 307 -18.22 -42.73 -12.71
C LYS A 307 -16.73 -42.43 -12.64
N GLN A 308 -15.92 -43.47 -12.48
CA GLN A 308 -14.48 -43.46 -12.74
C GLN A 308 -14.26 -43.55 -14.26
N GLY A 309 -13.63 -42.54 -14.85
CA GLY A 309 -13.13 -42.59 -16.21
C GLY A 309 -11.70 -43.10 -16.21
N ASP A 310 -11.45 -44.22 -16.90
CA ASP A 310 -10.11 -44.69 -17.26
C ASP A 310 -10.02 -44.79 -18.79
N GLN A 311 -9.16 -43.93 -19.36
CA GLN A 311 -8.19 -44.13 -20.46
C GLN A 311 -7.91 -42.81 -21.19
#